data_AF-A0A928VT18-F1
#
_entry.id   AF-A0A928VT18-F1
#
_cell.length_a   1.000
_cell.length_b   1.000
_cell.length_c   1.000
_cell.angle_alpha   90.00
_cell.angle_beta   90.00
_cell.angle_gamma   90.00
#
_symmetry.space_group_name_H-M   'P 1'
#
loop_
_entity.id
_entity.type
_entity.pdbx_description
1 polymer ?
#
loop_
_entity_poly.entity_id
_entity_poly.type
_entity_poly.pdbx_seq_one_letter_code
_entity_poly.pdbx_strand_id
1 'polypeptide(L)' 'MLLPWPPRIRISGWSELQLDAAGLICAHIDYWHCSKLDVLKQHLLIGAEKS' A
#
# COMPACT_ATOMS: atom_id res chain seq x y z
N MET A 1 -18.60 13.35 -13.60
CA MET A 1 -17.24 13.78 -13.20
C MET A 1 -16.52 12.55 -12.67
N LEU A 2 -15.88 11.76 -13.55
CA LEU A 2 -15.11 10.59 -13.13
C LEU A 2 -13.77 11.10 -12.57
N LEU A 3 -13.51 10.83 -11.30
CA LEU A 3 -12.14 10.88 -10.77
C LEU A 3 -11.27 9.93 -11.64
N PRO A 4 -10.04 10.31 -12.02
CA PRO A 4 -9.16 9.45 -12.81
C PRO A 4 -8.71 8.28 -11.93
N TRP A 5 -9.55 7.26 -11.87
CA TRP A 5 -9.37 6.02 -11.11
C TRP A 5 -9.22 4.88 -12.11
N PRO A 6 -8.19 4.02 -11.94
CA PRO A 6 -7.74 3.52 -10.66
C PRO A 6 -6.34 3.97 -10.22
N PRO A 7 -6.02 3.95 -8.92
CA PRO A 7 -4.67 3.99 -8.45
C PRO A 7 -4.09 2.66 -8.92
N ARG A 8 -2.98 2.73 -9.64
CA ARG A 8 -2.32 1.54 -10.16
C ARG A 8 -1.62 0.72 -9.06
N ILE A 9 -1.85 1.08 -7.80
CA ILE A 9 -1.25 0.46 -6.63
C ILE A 9 -2.30 -0.40 -5.95
N ARG A 10 -2.05 -1.71 -5.94
CA ARG A 10 -2.85 -2.69 -5.23
C ARG A 10 -1.93 -3.46 -4.30
N ILE A 11 -2.09 -3.21 -3.01
CA ILE A 11 -1.38 -3.89 -1.93
C ILE A 11 -2.43 -4.73 -1.21
N SER A 12 -2.33 -6.05 -1.31
CA SER A 12 -3.16 -6.95 -0.50
C SER A 12 -2.55 -7.06 0.89
N GLY A 13 -3.37 -6.91 1.93
CA GLY A 13 -2.90 -6.90 3.30
C GLY A 13 -3.94 -6.37 4.27
N TRP A 14 -3.51 -6.16 5.51
CA TRP A 14 -4.29 -5.46 6.53
C TRP A 14 -3.36 -4.53 7.33
N SER A 15 -3.97 -3.54 7.96
CA SER A 15 -3.28 -2.61 8.85
C SER A 15 -3.74 -2.88 10.28
N GLU A 16 -2.79 -2.95 11.19
CA GLU A 16 -3.04 -3.08 12.61
C GLU A 16 -2.69 -1.77 13.31
N LEU A 17 -3.59 -1.35 14.19
CA LEU A 17 -3.42 -0.15 15.01
C LEU A 17 -3.30 -0.57 16.45
N GLN A 18 -2.14 -0.34 17.06
CA GLN A 18 -1.93 -0.65 18.46
C GLN A 18 -2.21 0.58 19.30
N LEU A 19 -2.95 0.37 20.39
CA LEU A 19 -3.27 1.39 21.36
C LEU A 19 -2.45 1.18 22.63
N ASP A 20 -2.06 2.26 23.29
CA ASP A 20 -1.49 2.21 24.62
C ASP A 20 -2.58 2.00 25.70
N ALA A 21 -2.15 1.94 26.97
CA ALA A 21 -3.07 1.80 28.10
C ALA A 21 -4.03 3.00 28.28
N ALA A 22 -3.74 4.16 27.67
CA ALA A 22 -4.61 5.33 27.64
C ALA A 22 -5.55 5.32 26.42
N GLY A 23 -5.50 4.29 25.57
CA GLY A 23 -6.30 4.19 24.35
C GLY A 23 -5.80 5.06 23.20
N LEU A 24 -4.57 5.59 23.29
CA LEU A 24 -3.94 6.39 22.23
C LEU A 24 -3.19 5.48 21.26
N ILE A 25 -3.17 5.85 19.99
CA ILE A 25 -2.44 5.12 18.96
C ILE A 25 -0.94 5.21 19.24
N CYS A 26 -0.31 4.08 19.54
CA CYS A 26 1.12 3.99 19.80
C CYS A 26 1.90 3.32 18.67
N ALA A 27 1.25 2.53 17.81
CA ALA A 27 1.85 1.99 16.60
C ALA A 27 0.81 1.78 15.49
N HIS A 28 1.29 1.91 14.25
CA HIS A 28 0.56 1.52 13.04
C HIS A 28 1.44 0.57 12.25
N ILE A 29 0.99 -0.68 12.10
CA ILE A 29 1.75 -1.76 11.46
C ILE A 29 0.99 -2.20 10.22
N ASP A 30 1.62 -2.03 9.07
CA ASP A 30 1.06 -2.47 7.79
C ASP A 30 1.65 -3.82 7.38
N TYR A 31 0.80 -4.85 7.33
CA TYR A 31 1.19 -6.19 6.88
C TYR A 31 0.82 -6.35 5.42
N TRP A 32 1.83 -6.60 4.58
CA TRP A 32 1.64 -6.80 3.14
C TRP A 32 1.80 -8.27 2.80
N HIS A 33 0.86 -8.81 2.02
CA HIS A 33 1.00 -10.14 1.42
C HIS A 33 1.94 -10.13 0.21
N CYS A 34 2.25 -8.95 -0.32
CA CYS A 34 3.21 -8.77 -1.41
C CYS A 34 4.54 -8.24 -0.88
N SER A 35 5.62 -8.51 -1.63
CA SER A 35 6.92 -7.97 -1.26
C SER A 35 6.95 -6.45 -1.49
N LYS A 36 7.75 -5.73 -0.69
CA LYS A 36 7.97 -4.30 -0.89
C LYS A 36 8.48 -3.98 -2.30
N LEU A 37 9.21 -4.91 -2.93
CA LEU A 37 9.68 -4.79 -4.30
C LEU A 37 8.53 -4.87 -5.32
N ASP A 38 7.49 -5.66 -5.07
CA ASP A 38 6.33 -5.74 -5.96
C ASP A 38 5.48 -4.47 -5.91
N VAL A 39 5.47 -3.78 -4.77
CA VAL A 39 4.90 -2.43 -4.65
C VAL A 39 5.78 -1.40 -5.37
N LEU A 40 7.11 -1.50 -5.23
CA LEU A 40 8.04 -0.61 -5.91
C LEU A 40 7.98 -0.76 -7.44
N LYS A 41 7.82 -1.98 -7.95
CA LYS A 41 7.56 -2.25 -9.37
C LYS A 41 6.32 -1.51 -9.88
N GLN A 42 5.24 -1.45 -9.10
CA GLN A 42 4.02 -0.70 -9.47
C GLN A 42 4.27 0.82 -9.55
N HIS A 43 5.24 1.35 -8.80
CA HIS A 43 5.64 2.76 -8.83
C HIS A 43 6.69 3.09 -9.91
N LEU A 44 7.64 2.18 -10.16
CA LEU A 44 8.79 2.43 -11.04
C LEU A 44 8.67 1.85 -12.45
N LEU A 45 7.84 0.82 -12.67
CA LEU A 45 7.56 0.30 -14.02
C LEU A 45 6.39 1.04 -14.68
N ILE A 46 6.36 2.36 -14.50
CA ILE A 46 5.68 3.26 -15.42
C ILE A 46 6.65 3.44 -16.61
N GLY A 47 6.54 2.62 -17.64
CA GLY A 47 7.27 2.88 -18.90
C GLY A 47 7.85 1.71 -19.68
N ALA A 48 7.47 0.46 -19.41
CA ALA A 48 7.80 -0.65 -20.31
C ALA A 48 6.51 -1.24 -20.91
N GLU A 49 5.81 -0.45 -21.72
CA GLU A 49 5.05 -1.03 -22.82
C GLU A 49 6.07 -1.75 -23.70
N LYS A 50 5.97 -3.07 -23.73
CA LYS A 50 6.73 -3.88 -24.69
C LYS A 50 6.23 -3.50 -26.08
N SER A 51 7.19 -3.14 -26.94
CA SER A 51 7.05 -2.93 -28.38
C SER A 51 6.35 -4.08 -29.10
#